data_AF-L0DE51-F1
#
_entry.id   AF-L0DE51-F1
#
_cell.length_a   1.000
_cell.length_b   1.000
_cell.length_c   1.000
_cell.angle_alpha   90.00
_cell.angle_beta   90.00
_cell.angle_gamma   90.00
#
_symmetry.space_group_name_H-M   'P 1'
#
loop_
_entity.id
_entity.type
_entity.pdbx_description
1 polymer ?
#
loop_
_entity_poly.entity_id
_entity_poly.type
_entity_poly.pdbx_seq_one_letter_code
_entity_poly.pdbx_strand_id
1 'polypeptide(L)'
;MTINLSVEREQFIRSLVQGGRYASENEVIEEALRLLELRDQKHAEDKERIEALLIEGLDSGPSTPMTTQDWDDIEREGKRILATRRDRMAQ
;
A
#
# COMPACT_ATOMS: atom_id res chain seq x y z
N MET A 1 9.53 4.67 31.17
CA MET A 1 8.66 3.51 30.91
C MET A 1 9.56 2.31 30.70
N THR A 2 9.25 1.15 31.27
CA THR A 2 10.03 -0.09 31.06
C THR A 2 9.22 -0.99 30.14
N ILE A 3 9.80 -1.38 29.00
CA ILE A 3 9.18 -2.29 28.04
C ILE A 3 9.84 -3.65 28.20
N ASN A 4 9.05 -4.68 28.51
CA ASN A 4 9.55 -6.05 28.61
C ASN A 4 9.49 -6.70 27.23
N LEU A 5 10.63 -7.23 26.78
CA LEU A 5 10.74 -7.98 25.54
C LEU A 5 10.86 -9.48 25.84
N SER A 6 10.50 -10.33 24.87
CA SER A 6 10.85 -11.74 24.97
C SER A 6 12.36 -11.91 24.79
N VAL A 7 12.93 -12.95 25.40
CA VAL A 7 14.36 -13.28 25.28
C VAL A 7 14.81 -13.35 23.81
N GLU A 8 13.96 -13.91 22.94
CA GLU A 8 14.21 -13.99 21.50
C GLU A 8 14.36 -12.60 20.85
N ARG A 9 13.49 -11.65 21.21
CA ARG A 9 13.52 -10.28 20.67
C ARG A 9 14.73 -9.51 21.17
N GLU A 10 15.12 -9.69 22.43
CA GLU A 10 16.35 -9.10 22.97
C GLU A 10 17.59 -9.61 22.24
N GLN A 11 17.67 -10.93 22.01
CA GLN A 11 18.77 -11.54 21.26
C GLN A 11 18.83 -11.02 19.82
N PHE A 12 17.67 -10.88 19.17
CA PHE A 12 17.58 -10.30 17.84
C PHE A 12 18.11 -8.87 17.80
N ILE A 13 17.65 -7.99 18.70
CA ILE A 13 18.13 -6.59 18.78
C ILE A 13 19.64 -6.56 19.02
N ARG A 14 20.17 -7.39 19.93
CA ARG A 14 21.61 -7.48 20.19
C ARG A 14 22.41 -7.90 18.97
N SER A 15 21.90 -8.86 18.20
CA SER A 15 22.56 -9.29 16.95
C SER A 15 22.65 -8.17 15.91
N LEU A 16 21.62 -7.31 15.82
CA LEU A 16 21.59 -6.17 14.92
C LEU A 16 22.62 -5.11 15.29
N VAL A 17 22.79 -4.85 16.58
CA VAL A 17 23.82 -3.93 17.12
C VAL A 17 25.22 -4.51 16.92
N GLN A 18 25.43 -5.79 17.25
CA GLN A 18 26.71 -6.48 17.05
C GLN A 18 27.14 -6.54 15.58
N GLY A 19 26.16 -6.60 14.65
CA GLY A 19 26.41 -6.50 13.22
C GLY A 19 26.89 -5.12 12.75
N GLY A 20 26.97 -4.12 13.64
CA GLY A 20 27.48 -2.78 13.35
C GLY A 20 26.54 -1.89 12.54
N ARG A 21 25.33 -2.37 12.22
CA ARG A 21 24.33 -1.60 11.48
C ARG A 21 23.64 -0.53 12.33
N TYR A 22 23.56 -0.76 13.64
CA TYR A 22 22.98 0.16 14.61
C TYR A 22 23.96 0.36 15.76
N ALA A 23 24.04 1.59 16.26
CA ALA A 23 24.96 1.98 17.34
C ALA A 23 24.43 1.61 18.73
N SER A 24 23.11 1.38 18.89
CA SER A 24 22.51 1.02 20.18
C SER A 24 21.20 0.23 20.04
N GLU A 25 20.81 -0.46 21.11
CA GLU A 25 19.50 -1.14 21.19
C GLU A 25 18.34 -0.14 21.07
N ASN A 26 18.49 1.08 21.62
CA ASN A 26 17.48 2.12 21.54
C ASN A 26 17.27 2.58 20.10
N GLU A 27 18.35 2.75 19.32
CA GLU A 27 18.25 3.10 17.89
C GLU A 27 17.46 2.07 17.09
N VAL A 28 17.65 0.77 17.38
CA VAL A 28 16.86 -0.31 16.75
C VAL A 28 15.38 -0.16 17.08
N ILE A 29 15.06 0.15 18.34
CA ILE A 29 13.66 0.31 18.80
C ILE A 29 13.03 1.55 18.16
N GLU A 30 13.70 2.69 18.16
CA GLU A 30 13.22 3.93 17.53
C GLU A 30 12.96 3.71 16.02
N GLU A 31 13.88 3.04 15.32
CA GLU A 31 13.69 2.73 13.90
C GLU A 31 12.51 1.77 13.69
N ALA A 32 12.37 0.75 14.54
CA ALA A 32 11.23 -0.17 14.46
C ALA A 32 9.88 0.54 14.70
N LEU A 33 9.83 1.49 15.65
CA LEU A 33 8.64 2.30 15.91
C LEU A 33 8.35 3.25 14.75
N ARG A 34 9.37 3.90 14.18
CA ARG A 34 9.21 4.74 13.00
C ARG A 34 8.65 3.96 11.80
N LEU A 35 9.14 2.74 11.59
CA LEU A 35 8.62 1.85 10.54
C LEU A 35 7.19 1.40 10.81
N LEU A 36 6.85 1.14 12.08
CA LEU A 36 5.49 0.82 12.51
C LEU A 36 4.54 1.99 12.21
N GLU A 37 4.90 3.21 12.62
CA GLU A 37 4.11 4.41 12.38
C GLU A 37 3.90 4.67 10.89
N LEU A 38 4.97 4.58 10.07
CA LEU A 38 4.87 4.77 8.63
C LEU A 38 3.92 3.75 7.97
N ARG A 39 4.01 2.48 8.40
CA ARG A 39 3.11 1.44 7.90
C ARG A 39 1.67 1.72 8.31
N ASP A 40 1.44 2.09 9.55
CA ASP A 40 0.10 2.33 10.08
C ASP A 40 -0.54 3.58 9.44
N GLN A 41 0.25 4.63 9.19
CA GLN A 41 -0.17 5.80 8.39
C GLN A 41 -0.57 5.40 6.97
N LYS A 42 0.28 4.62 6.28
CA LYS A 42 -0.03 4.13 4.93
C LYS A 42 -1.31 3.28 4.91
N HIS A 43 -1.48 2.40 5.91
CA HIS A 43 -2.69 1.58 6.02
C HIS A 43 -3.94 2.44 6.24
N ALA A 44 -3.83 3.52 7.03
CA ALA A 44 -4.94 4.46 7.22
C ALA A 44 -5.30 5.18 5.92
N GLU A 45 -4.31 5.69 5.18
CA GLU A 45 -4.51 6.35 3.88
C GLU A 45 -5.13 5.39 2.84
N ASP A 46 -4.63 4.16 2.76
CA ASP A 46 -5.17 3.14 1.85
C ASP A 46 -6.63 2.80 2.21
N LYS A 47 -6.95 2.73 3.51
CA LYS A 47 -8.30 2.49 3.98
C LYS A 47 -9.23 3.64 3.59
N GLU A 48 -8.84 4.89 3.88
CA GLU A 48 -9.62 6.07 3.50
C GLU A 48 -9.84 6.13 1.98
N ARG A 49 -8.81 5.80 1.18
CA ARG A 49 -8.92 5.73 -0.28
C ARG A 49 -9.91 4.66 -0.74
N ILE A 50 -9.88 3.47 -0.13
CA ILE A 50 -10.82 2.38 -0.46
C ILE A 50 -12.25 2.78 -0.09
N GLU A 51 -12.45 3.39 1.07
CA GLU A 51 -13.76 3.89 1.51
C GLU A 51 -14.29 4.95 0.55
N ALA A 52 -13.45 5.89 0.10
CA ALA A 52 -13.83 6.89 -0.88
C ALA A 52 -14.22 6.27 -2.24
N LEU A 53 -13.44 5.31 -2.76
CA LEU A 53 -13.75 4.60 -4.01
C LEU A 53 -15.04 3.77 -3.91
N LEU A 54 -15.32 3.20 -2.73
CA LEU A 54 -16.57 2.49 -2.49
C LEU A 54 -17.76 3.44 -2.55
N ILE A 55 -17.67 4.59 -1.90
CA ILE A 55 -18.72 5.63 -1.94
C ILE A 55 -18.92 6.10 -3.38
N GLU A 56 -17.84 6.40 -4.11
CA GLU A 56 -17.92 6.77 -5.54
C GLU A 56 -18.64 5.70 -6.36
N GLY A 57 -18.35 4.42 -6.13
CA GLY A 57 -19.03 3.31 -6.79
C GLY A 57 -20.52 3.22 -6.44
N LEU A 58 -20.88 3.44 -5.17
CA LEU A 58 -22.29 3.45 -4.72
C LEU A 58 -23.07 4.64 -5.30
N ASP A 59 -22.42 5.79 -5.42
CA ASP A 59 -23.01 7.01 -5.98
C ASP A 59 -22.99 7.03 -7.51
N SER A 60 -22.32 6.08 -8.17
CA SER A 60 -22.21 5.98 -9.63
C SER A 60 -23.51 5.60 -10.36
N GLY A 61 -24.55 5.23 -9.61
CA GLY A 61 -25.85 4.84 -10.12
C GLY A 61 -26.17 3.37 -9.87
N PRO A 62 -27.33 2.89 -10.35
CA PRO A 62 -27.76 1.52 -10.12
C PRO A 62 -26.85 0.52 -10.84
N SER A 63 -26.45 -0.53 -10.13
CA SER A 63 -25.68 -1.63 -10.73
C SER A 63 -26.50 -2.36 -11.80
N THR A 64 -25.88 -2.64 -12.94
CA THR A 64 -26.44 -3.50 -13.99
C THR A 64 -25.71 -4.85 -14.04
N PRO A 65 -26.32 -5.92 -14.58
CA PRO A 65 -25.61 -7.16 -14.85
C PRO A 65 -24.40 -6.89 -15.77
N MET A 66 -23.26 -7.51 -15.46
CA MET A 66 -22.08 -7.48 -16.32
C MET A 66 -22.18 -8.58 -17.38
N THR A 67 -22.51 -8.21 -18.62
CA THR A 67 -22.67 -9.14 -19.75
C THR A 67 -21.37 -9.35 -20.50
N THR A 68 -21.31 -10.37 -21.36
CA THR A 68 -20.17 -10.58 -22.27
C THR A 68 -19.97 -9.40 -23.21
N GLN A 69 -21.06 -8.78 -23.68
CA GLN A 69 -20.99 -7.59 -24.54
C GLN A 69 -20.35 -6.40 -23.82
N ASP A 70 -20.68 -6.20 -22.53
CA ASP A 70 -20.06 -5.15 -21.72
C ASP A 70 -18.54 -5.36 -21.59
N TRP A 71 -18.09 -6.60 -21.39
CA TRP A 71 -16.67 -6.94 -21.38
C TRP A 71 -15.99 -6.64 -22.72
N ASP A 72 -16.59 -7.04 -23.83
CA ASP A 72 -16.05 -6.80 -25.18
C ASP A 72 -15.93 -5.29 -25.46
N ASP A 73 -16.91 -4.50 -25.01
CA ASP A 73 -16.91 -3.05 -25.21
C ASP A 73 -15.90 -2.34 -24.31
N ILE A 74 -15.74 -2.77 -23.05
CA ILE A 74 -14.68 -2.29 -22.15
C ILE A 74 -13.29 -2.57 -22.74
N GLU A 75 -13.05 -3.77 -23.27
CA GLU A 75 -11.75 -4.13 -23.87
C GLU A 75 -11.48 -3.28 -25.12
N ARG A 76 -12.48 -3.12 -26.00
CA ARG A 76 -12.39 -2.31 -27.21
C ARG A 76 -12.02 -0.86 -26.89
N GLU A 77 -12.69 -0.28 -25.89
CA GLU A 77 -12.42 1.07 -25.45
C GLU A 77 -11.03 1.21 -24.82
N GLY A 78 -10.61 0.24 -24.00
CA GLY A 78 -9.25 0.18 -23.46
C GLY A 78 -8.18 0.19 -24.56
N LYS A 79 -8.35 -0.63 -25.61
CA LYS A 79 -7.45 -0.65 -26.78
C LYS A 79 -7.41 0.70 -27.51
N ARG A 80 -8.55 1.38 -27.65
CA ARG A 80 -8.65 2.71 -28.27
C ARG A 80 -7.87 3.76 -27.47
N ILE A 81 -8.02 3.74 -26.14
CA ILE A 81 -7.29 4.64 -25.23
C ILE A 81 -5.77 4.41 -25.34
N LEU A 82 -5.33 3.15 -25.38
CA LEU A 82 -3.91 2.81 -25.51
C LEU A 82 -3.32 3.27 -26.85
N ALA A 83 -4.02 3.06 -27.97
CA ALA A 83 -3.60 3.54 -29.28
C ALA A 83 -3.44 5.06 -29.29
N THR A 84 -4.42 5.79 -28.74
CA THR A 84 -4.38 7.26 -28.64
C THR A 84 -3.19 7.73 -27.81
N ARG A 85 -2.88 7.06 -26.69
CA ARG A 85 -1.71 7.39 -25.85
C ARG A 85 -0.40 7.16 -26.59
N ARG A 86 -0.29 6.06 -27.33
CA ARG A 86 0.91 5.75 -28.14
C ARG A 86 1.15 6.83 -29.19
N ASP A 87 0.11 7.23 -29.91
CA ASP A 87 0.24 8.20 -30.99
C ASP A 87 0.62 9.60 -30.45
N ARG A 88 0.17 9.97 -29.25
CA ARG A 88 0.61 11.20 -28.55
C ARG A 88 2.06 11.17 -28.09
N MET A 89 2.60 10.01 -27.73
CA MET A 89 4.00 9.88 -27.30
C MET A 89 4.98 9.83 -28.49
N ALA A 90 4.48 9.57 -29.69
CA ALA A 90 5.27 9.52 -30.93
C ALA A 90 5.36 10.88 -31.65
N GLN A 91 4.67 11.91 -31.15
CA GLN A 91 4.73 13.30 -31.61
C GLN A 91 5.65 14.10 -30.69
#